data_AF-A0A2D8Z168-F1
#
_entry.id   AF-A0A2D8Z168-F1
#
_cell.length_a   1.000
_cell.length_b   1.000
_cell.length_c   1.000
_cell.angle_alpha   90.00
_cell.angle_beta   90.00
_cell.angle_gamma   90.00
#
_symmetry.space_group_name_H-M   'P 1'
#
loop_
_entity.id
_entity.type
_entity.pdbx_description
1 polymer ?
#
loop_
_entity_poly.entity_id
_entity_poly.type
_entity_poly.pdbx_seq_one_letter_code
_entity_poly.pdbx_strand_id
1 'polypeptide(L)'
;DRVAFSEYHGMGSKTAAFLVRKGDWKLVHYEDYPDQLFNLANDPEELEDLAGDPAHATVMADLAAELRKICDPAAVDRAARKTQARMIVENGGKEAIIKRGDLGFSVPPGVQPMFD
;
A
#
# COMPACT_ATOMS: atom_id res chain seq x y z
N ASP A 1 -7.82 -22.20 -1.24
CA ASP A 1 -8.16 -20.88 -0.66
C ASP A 1 -8.12 -19.76 -1.67
N ARG A 2 -9.02 -18.79 -1.51
CA ARG A 2 -9.08 -17.56 -2.32
C ARG A 2 -8.06 -16.55 -1.78
N VAL A 3 -7.48 -15.78 -2.69
CA VAL A 3 -6.57 -14.67 -2.35
C VAL A 3 -7.38 -13.45 -1.94
N ALA A 4 -7.01 -12.83 -0.83
CA ALA A 4 -7.41 -11.47 -0.48
C ALA A 4 -6.28 -10.51 -0.86
N PHE A 5 -6.65 -9.37 -1.44
CA PHE A 5 -5.73 -8.37 -1.96
C PHE A 5 -6.13 -6.98 -1.47
N SER A 6 -5.14 -6.16 -1.13
CA SER A 6 -5.30 -4.75 -0.83
C SER A 6 -4.09 -3.97 -1.36
N GLU A 7 -4.30 -2.70 -1.70
CA GLU A 7 -3.23 -1.79 -2.12
C GLU A 7 -3.40 -0.42 -1.45
N TYR A 8 -2.29 0.29 -1.27
CA TYR A 8 -2.27 1.61 -0.65
C TYR A 8 -1.26 2.54 -1.33
N HIS A 9 -1.75 3.69 -1.80
CA HIS A 9 -0.97 4.73 -2.49
C HIS A 9 -1.21 6.13 -1.89
N GLY A 10 -1.72 6.17 -0.67
CA GLY A 10 -2.23 7.38 -0.02
C GLY A 10 -1.21 8.10 0.86
N MET A 11 -1.73 9.00 1.70
CA MET A 11 -0.96 9.78 2.66
C MET A 11 -0.10 8.88 3.57
N GLY A 12 1.11 9.35 3.90
CA GLY A 12 2.02 8.62 4.78
C GLY A 12 2.83 7.52 4.08
N SER A 13 2.50 7.17 2.83
CA SER A 13 3.31 6.24 2.03
C SER A 13 4.19 6.96 1.02
N LYS A 14 5.47 6.59 0.97
CA LYS A 14 6.40 7.10 -0.04
C LYS A 14 6.31 6.34 -1.37
N THR A 15 5.77 5.12 -1.35
CA THR A 15 5.71 4.18 -2.47
C THR A 15 4.43 3.34 -2.39
N ALA A 16 4.06 2.63 -3.44
CA ALA A 16 2.96 1.68 -3.38
C ALA A 16 3.22 0.57 -2.35
N ALA A 17 2.20 0.26 -1.54
CA ALA A 17 2.18 -0.91 -0.68
C ALA A 17 1.07 -1.86 -1.13
N PHE A 18 1.35 -3.16 -1.14
CA PHE A 18 0.42 -4.21 -1.55
C PHE A 18 0.35 -5.28 -0.47
N LEU A 19 -0.83 -5.81 -0.23
CA LEU A 19 -1.08 -6.90 0.70
C LEU A 19 -1.68 -8.08 -0.06
N VAL A 20 -1.11 -9.26 0.14
CA VAL A 20 -1.66 -10.53 -0.32
C VAL A 20 -1.82 -11.46 0.87
N ARG A 21 -3.04 -11.95 1.09
CA ARG A 21 -3.30 -13.00 2.08
C ARG A 21 -3.88 -14.23 1.41
N LYS A 22 -3.33 -15.41 1.73
CA LYS A 22 -3.83 -16.70 1.27
C LYS A 22 -3.64 -17.74 2.37
N GLY A 23 -4.74 -18.33 2.83
CA GLY A 23 -4.74 -19.19 4.02
C GLY A 23 -4.27 -18.41 5.25
N ASP A 24 -3.30 -18.99 5.95
CA ASP A 24 -2.74 -18.43 7.19
C ASP A 24 -1.64 -17.39 6.92
N TRP A 25 -1.20 -17.22 5.68
CA TRP A 25 -0.06 -16.38 5.37
C TRP A 25 -0.46 -15.03 4.79
N LYS A 26 0.22 -13.98 5.23
CA LYS A 26 0.09 -12.60 4.74
C LYS A 26 1.45 -12.06 4.34
N LEU A 27 1.54 -11.57 3.10
CA LEU A 27 2.66 -10.81 2.55
C LEU A 27 2.25 -9.34 2.48
N VAL A 28 3.14 -8.44 2.92
CA VAL A 28 3.09 -7.01 2.59
C VAL A 28 4.30 -6.71 1.70
N HIS A 29 4.04 -6.33 0.46
CA HIS A 29 5.05 -5.97 -0.53
C HIS A 29 5.11 -4.46 -0.71
N TYR A 30 6.32 -3.92 -0.78
CA TYR A 30 6.58 -2.50 -1.05
C TYR A 30 7.53 -2.38 -2.23
N GLU A 31 7.32 -1.42 -3.13
CA GLU A 31 8.21 -1.28 -4.29
C GLU A 31 9.63 -0.80 -3.89
N ASP A 32 9.73 0.06 -2.87
CA ASP A 32 11.00 0.68 -2.44
C ASP A 32 11.47 0.24 -1.02
N TYR A 33 10.80 -0.73 -0.40
CA TYR A 33 11.11 -1.19 0.97
C TYR A 33 11.13 -2.72 1.06
N PRO A 34 11.80 -3.31 2.08
CA PRO A 34 11.74 -4.74 2.32
C PRO A 34 10.31 -5.23 2.54
N ASP A 35 10.02 -6.41 1.99
CA ASP A 35 8.77 -7.12 2.22
C ASP A 35 8.62 -7.52 3.70
N GLN A 36 7.38 -7.75 4.13
CA GLN A 36 7.05 -8.33 5.44
C GLN A 36 6.21 -9.59 5.26
N LEU A 37 6.44 -10.61 6.06
CA LEU A 37 5.72 -11.89 5.98
C LEU A 37 5.26 -12.34 7.37
N PHE A 38 3.98 -12.68 7.49
CA PHE A 38 3.38 -13.12 8.76
C PHE A 38 2.60 -14.42 8.60
N ASN A 39 2.70 -15.29 9.61
CA ASN A 39 1.85 -16.47 9.76
C ASN A 39 0.74 -16.16 10.78
N LEU A 40 -0.45 -15.83 10.30
CA LEU A 40 -1.58 -15.39 11.11
C LEU A 40 -2.21 -16.48 11.96
N ALA A 41 -1.91 -17.76 11.72
CA ALA A 41 -2.36 -18.85 12.59
C ALA A 41 -1.54 -18.91 13.88
N ASN A 42 -0.24 -18.62 13.79
CA ASN A 42 0.68 -18.64 14.94
C ASN A 42 0.89 -17.25 15.55
N ASP A 43 0.79 -16.20 14.73
CA ASP A 43 1.00 -14.80 15.07
C ASP A 43 -0.16 -13.94 14.53
N PRO A 44 -1.33 -13.99 15.19
CA PRO A 44 -2.51 -13.22 14.79
C PRO A 44 -2.35 -11.70 14.98
N GLU A 45 -1.33 -11.25 15.73
CA GLU A 45 -1.05 -9.84 16.03
C GLU A 45 0.05 -9.25 15.13
N GLU A 46 0.65 -10.05 14.25
CA GLU A 46 1.65 -9.63 13.26
C GLU A 46 2.90 -9.01 13.91
N LEU A 47 3.35 -9.61 15.02
CA LEU A 47 4.47 -9.14 15.81
C LEU A 47 5.82 -9.70 15.33
N GLU A 48 5.82 -10.83 14.62
CA GLU A 48 7.03 -11.50 14.14
C GLU A 48 7.11 -11.48 12.61
N ASP A 49 8.00 -10.63 12.07
CA ASP A 49 8.27 -10.58 10.65
C ASP A 49 9.22 -11.70 10.20
N LEU A 50 8.70 -12.59 9.37
CA LEU A 50 9.37 -13.78 8.85
C LEU A 50 10.00 -13.57 7.47
N ALA A 51 9.93 -12.38 6.87
CA ALA A 51 10.41 -12.15 5.50
C ALA A 51 11.93 -12.40 5.34
N GLY A 52 12.70 -12.19 6.40
CA GLY A 52 14.14 -12.44 6.43
C GLY A 52 14.55 -13.89 6.68
N ASP A 53 13.62 -14.79 7.04
CA ASP A 53 13.93 -16.18 7.37
C ASP A 53 13.94 -17.07 6.11
N PRO A 54 15.09 -17.69 5.75
CA PRO A 54 15.18 -18.60 4.62
C PRO A 54 14.21 -19.79 4.69
N ALA A 55 13.79 -20.21 5.88
CA ALA A 55 12.81 -21.28 6.06
C ALA A 55 11.45 -20.96 5.42
N HIS A 56 11.14 -19.67 5.25
CA HIS A 56 9.86 -19.19 4.70
C HIS A 56 9.96 -18.66 3.27
N ALA A 57 11.12 -18.79 2.62
CA ALA A 57 11.36 -18.27 1.27
C ALA A 57 10.37 -18.81 0.21
N THR A 58 9.95 -20.07 0.33
CA THR A 58 8.96 -20.67 -0.61
C THR A 58 7.59 -20.01 -0.47
N VAL A 59 7.15 -19.77 0.78
CA VAL A 59 5.86 -19.11 1.05
C VAL A 59 5.87 -17.68 0.52
N MET A 60 6.97 -16.95 0.74
CA MET A 60 7.14 -15.59 0.22
C MET A 60 7.06 -15.56 -1.30
N ALA A 61 7.76 -16.48 -1.98
CA ALA A 61 7.72 -16.59 -3.44
C ALA A 61 6.32 -16.91 -3.97
N ASP A 62 5.59 -17.81 -3.31
CA ASP A 62 4.23 -18.19 -3.69
C ASP A 62 3.25 -17.02 -3.56
N LEU A 63 3.28 -16.28 -2.45
CA LEU A 63 2.43 -15.09 -2.27
C LEU A 63 2.81 -13.97 -3.22
N ALA A 64 4.09 -13.75 -3.48
CA ALA A 64 4.55 -12.77 -4.45
C ALA A 64 4.18 -13.16 -5.89
N ALA A 65 4.04 -14.46 -6.18
CA ALA A 65 3.49 -14.94 -7.45
C ALA A 65 1.97 -14.69 -7.53
N GLU A 66 1.22 -14.87 -6.44
CA GLU A 66 -0.20 -14.48 -6.41
C GLU A 66 -0.39 -12.97 -6.64
N LEU A 67 0.45 -12.12 -6.04
CA LEU A 67 0.44 -10.67 -6.30
C LEU A 67 0.60 -10.37 -7.80
N ARG A 68 1.60 -10.99 -8.44
CA ARG A 68 1.90 -10.78 -9.87
C ARG A 68 0.83 -11.29 -10.83
N LYS A 69 -0.06 -12.18 -10.38
CA LYS A 69 -1.25 -12.56 -11.16
C LYS A 69 -2.34 -11.49 -11.14
N ILE A 70 -2.35 -10.64 -10.11
CA ILE A 70 -3.35 -9.57 -9.93
C ILE A 70 -2.87 -8.30 -10.63
N CYS A 71 -1.63 -7.87 -10.38
CA CYS A 71 -1.06 -6.66 -10.97
C CYS A 71 0.47 -6.72 -11.09
N ASP A 72 1.04 -5.81 -11.88
CA ASP A 72 2.47 -5.48 -11.84
C ASP A 72 2.68 -4.34 -10.82
N PRO A 73 3.24 -4.62 -9.61
CA PRO A 73 3.40 -3.63 -8.54
C PRO A 73 4.14 -2.37 -9.00
N ALA A 74 5.22 -2.55 -9.76
CA ALA A 74 6.06 -1.46 -10.25
C ALA A 74 5.32 -0.59 -11.27
N ALA A 75 4.51 -1.20 -12.14
CA ALA A 75 3.68 -0.44 -13.07
C ALA A 75 2.58 0.35 -12.34
N VAL A 76 1.95 -0.24 -11.33
CA VAL A 76 0.93 0.42 -10.51
C VAL A 76 1.52 1.59 -9.73
N ASP A 77 2.68 1.42 -9.08
CA ASP A 77 3.39 2.50 -8.38
C ASP A 77 3.69 3.68 -9.33
N ARG A 78 4.28 3.40 -10.49
CA ARG A 78 4.55 4.43 -11.51
C ARG A 78 3.28 5.16 -11.95
N ALA A 79 2.18 4.43 -12.14
CA ALA A 79 0.90 5.01 -12.53
C ALA A 79 0.30 5.91 -11.43
N ALA A 80 0.37 5.48 -10.17
CA ALA A 80 -0.07 6.25 -9.02
C ALA A 80 0.74 7.55 -8.89
N ARG A 81 2.08 7.47 -8.93
CA ARG A 81 2.96 8.64 -8.88
C ARG A 81 2.72 9.62 -10.02
N LYS A 82 2.52 9.12 -11.24
CA LYS A 82 2.19 9.97 -12.40
C LYS A 82 0.87 10.71 -12.19
N THR A 83 -0.14 10.02 -11.64
CA THR A 83 -1.44 10.62 -11.34
C THR A 83 -1.33 11.69 -10.25
N GLN A 84 -0.61 11.41 -9.16
CA GLN A 84 -0.34 12.37 -8.10
C GLN A 84 0.41 13.60 -8.62
N ALA A 85 1.42 13.42 -9.47
CA ALA A 85 2.15 14.54 -10.09
C ALA A 85 1.24 15.42 -10.97
N ARG A 86 0.34 14.80 -11.74
CA ARG A 86 -0.67 15.53 -12.53
C ARG A 86 -1.61 16.31 -11.61
N MET A 87 -2.11 15.69 -10.54
CA MET A 87 -3.00 16.35 -9.57
C MET A 87 -2.33 17.55 -8.90
N ILE A 88 -1.02 17.48 -8.62
CA ILE A 88 -0.26 18.61 -8.08
C ILE A 88 -0.33 19.80 -9.04
N VAL A 89 -0.12 19.58 -10.34
CA VAL A 89 -0.18 20.65 -11.36
C VAL A 89 -1.61 21.19 -11.49
N GLU A 90 -2.60 20.31 -11.58
CA GLU A 90 -4.01 20.69 -11.73
C GLU A 90 -4.55 21.50 -10.54
N ASN A 91 -3.96 21.34 -9.35
CA ASN A 91 -4.32 22.07 -8.13
C ASN A 91 -3.42 23.30 -7.87
N GLY A 92 -2.72 23.82 -8.89
CA GLY A 92 -1.96 25.07 -8.78
C GLY A 92 -0.53 24.92 -8.23
N GLY A 93 -0.01 23.69 -8.17
CA GLY A 93 1.34 23.39 -7.73
C GLY A 93 1.47 23.19 -6.22
N LYS A 94 2.66 22.74 -5.79
CA LYS A 94 2.94 22.36 -4.39
C LYS A 94 2.68 23.50 -3.41
N GLU A 95 3.11 24.72 -3.75
CA GLU A 95 2.93 25.89 -2.88
C GLU A 95 1.46 26.22 -2.63
N ALA A 96 0.63 26.18 -3.68
CA ALA A 96 -0.81 26.42 -3.57
C ALA A 96 -1.50 25.34 -2.71
N ILE A 97 -1.11 24.07 -2.89
CA ILE A 97 -1.64 22.96 -2.09
C ILE A 97 -1.25 23.09 -0.62
N ILE A 98 0.02 23.38 -0.33
CA ILE A 98 0.49 23.55 1.06
C ILE A 98 -0.21 24.75 1.71
N LYS A 99 -0.37 25.87 0.99
CA LYS A 99 -1.08 27.04 1.49
C LYS A 99 -2.58 26.79 1.70
N ARG A 100 -3.19 25.95 0.87
CA ARG A 100 -4.60 25.57 1.01
C ARG A 100 -4.84 24.79 2.30
N GLY A 101 -3.87 23.98 2.72
CA GLY A 101 -4.03 23.08 3.85
C GLY A 101 -4.53 21.69 3.45
N ASP A 102 -4.54 20.79 4.43
CA ASP A 102 -4.98 19.41 4.27
C ASP A 102 -6.40 19.20 4.80
N LEU A 103 -7.07 18.18 4.30
CA LEU A 103 -8.33 17.71 4.86
C LEU A 103 -8.00 16.71 5.96
N GLY A 104 -8.03 17.14 7.22
CA GLY A 104 -7.78 16.26 8.36
C GLY A 104 -8.70 15.04 8.43
N PHE A 105 -9.84 15.08 7.72
CA PHE A 105 -10.76 13.95 7.55
C PHE A 105 -11.55 14.06 6.24
N SER A 106 -12.10 12.91 5.80
CA SER A 106 -13.07 12.90 4.69
C SER A 106 -14.33 13.65 5.09
N VAL A 107 -14.65 14.73 4.39
CA VAL A 107 -15.78 15.59 4.72
C VAL A 107 -17.10 14.86 4.48
N PRO A 108 -18.04 14.82 5.46
CA PRO A 108 -19.34 14.21 5.25
C PRO A 108 -20.12 14.90 4.12
N PRO A 109 -21.02 14.18 3.41
CA PRO A 109 -21.88 14.78 2.40
C PRO A 109 -22.66 15.98 2.97
N GLY A 110 -22.64 17.11 2.26
CA GLY A 110 -23.32 18.35 2.66
C GLY A 110 -22.55 19.26 3.62
N VAL A 111 -21.35 18.85 4.06
CA VAL A 111 -20.49 19.68 4.92
C VAL A 111 -19.44 20.39 4.07
N GLN A 112 -19.22 21.69 4.35
CA GLN A 112 -18.17 22.45 3.69
C GLN A 112 -16.79 21.95 4.12
N PRO A 113 -15.87 21.69 3.17
CA PRO A 113 -14.51 21.29 3.50
C PRO A 113 -13.81 22.35 4.37
N MET A 114 -13.26 21.91 5.50
CA MET A 114 -12.37 22.72 6.33
C MET A 114 -10.96 22.20 6.11
N PHE A 115 -10.06 23.09 5.72
CA PHE A 115 -8.65 22.79 5.55
C PHE A 115 -7.87 23.33 6.75
N ASP A 116 -6.96 22.51 7.27
CA ASP A 116 -6.09 22.85 8.41
C ASP A 116 -4.86 23.68 7.98
#